data_AF-A0A151QHB3-F1
#
_entry.id   AF-A0A151QHB3-F1
#
_cell.length_a   1.000
_cell.length_b   1.000
_cell.length_c   1.000
_cell.angle_alpha   90.00
_cell.angle_beta   90.00
_cell.angle_gamma   90.00
#
_symmetry.space_group_name_H-M   'P 1'
#
loop_
_entity.id
_entity.type
_entity.pdbx_description
1 polymer ?
#
loop_
_entity_poly.entity_id
_entity_poly.type
_entity_poly.pdbx_seq_one_letter_code
_entity_poly.pdbx_strand_id
1 'polypeptide(L)'
;MNKNANGFTLLEVLIALGIVSVISILSWQGLQEVLRSANRVTEVDEQIQTVSAVLSQFEKDLGALELSLDAPTPESDLIEVTGNGLLIQFTQRNTSEPAYRERVEWVLDGTNLLRIARRQPNPEQPSISAPIATRGMQVRLLREPGGWTSPVTFGSHALQERTDLELQGPALQLNSGAPAQRPPEGAEGDTPGTPETPEGQPVQSLVRAVEISLTQPNNQAVTRVFLTGGIY
;
A
#
# COMPACT_ATOMS: atom_id res chain seq x y z
N MET A 1 62.20 59.46 8.35
CA MET A 1 61.66 58.09 8.30
C MET A 1 60.24 58.21 7.77
N ASN A 2 60.11 58.26 6.44
CA ASN A 2 58.92 58.82 5.81
C ASN A 2 58.09 57.65 5.29
N LYS A 3 56.96 57.41 5.96
CA LYS A 3 55.98 56.40 5.58
C LYS A 3 55.23 56.95 4.37
N ASN A 4 55.41 56.33 3.21
CA ASN A 4 54.63 56.64 2.01
C ASN A 4 53.17 56.27 2.28
N ALA A 5 52.31 57.27 2.40
CA ALA A 5 50.87 57.09 2.39
C ALA A 5 50.44 56.87 0.92
N ASN A 6 50.28 55.60 0.53
CA ASN A 6 49.77 55.25 -0.78
C ASN A 6 48.27 55.58 -0.82
N GLY A 7 47.89 56.53 -1.68
CA GLY A 7 46.52 57.00 -1.83
C GLY A 7 45.60 55.95 -2.44
N PHE A 8 44.44 55.77 -1.83
CA PHE A 8 43.36 54.88 -2.22
C PHE A 8 42.83 55.26 -3.61
N THR A 9 43.04 54.41 -4.62
CA THR A 9 42.59 54.72 -5.98
C THR A 9 41.11 54.37 -6.14
N LEU A 10 40.36 55.17 -6.92
CA LEU A 10 38.94 54.88 -7.26
C LEU A 10 38.78 53.46 -7.82
N LEU A 11 39.77 53.00 -8.58
CA LEU A 11 39.82 51.67 -9.17
C LEU A 11 39.84 50.57 -8.10
N GLU A 12 40.58 50.76 -7.01
CA GLU A 12 40.70 49.81 -5.90
C GLU A 12 39.36 49.63 -5.17
N VAL A 13 38.63 50.73 -4.98
CA VAL A 13 37.28 50.74 -4.41
C VAL A 13 36.28 50.04 -5.32
N LEU A 14 36.35 50.31 -6.62
CA LEU A 14 35.49 49.69 -7.63
C LEU A 14 35.68 48.18 -7.70
N ILE A 15 36.95 47.73 -7.70
CA ILE A 15 37.28 46.31 -7.69
C ILE A 15 36.81 45.67 -6.37
N ALA A 16 37.05 46.32 -5.23
CA ALA A 16 36.60 45.82 -3.93
C ALA A 16 35.08 45.66 -3.87
N LEU A 17 34.32 46.67 -4.30
CA LEU A 17 32.86 46.61 -4.38
C LEU A 17 32.38 45.53 -5.36
N GLY A 18 33.05 45.39 -6.52
CA GLY A 18 32.73 44.34 -7.49
C GLY A 18 32.90 42.93 -6.91
N ILE A 19 34.03 42.68 -6.23
CA ILE A 19 34.30 41.39 -5.58
C ILE A 19 33.29 41.12 -4.47
N VAL A 20 33.04 42.09 -3.59
CA VAL A 20 32.07 41.95 -2.49
C VAL A 20 30.66 41.71 -3.04
N SER A 21 30.27 42.39 -4.12
CA SER A 21 28.98 42.17 -4.78
C SER A 21 28.84 40.73 -5.28
N VAL A 22 29.86 40.19 -5.94
CA VAL A 22 29.83 38.80 -6.45
C VAL A 22 29.76 37.80 -5.29
N ILE A 23 30.58 37.98 -4.25
CA ILE A 23 30.57 37.12 -3.07
C ILE A 23 29.21 37.18 -2.37
N SER A 24 28.61 38.37 -2.27
CA SER A 24 27.28 38.54 -1.65
C SER A 24 26.19 37.80 -2.43
N ILE A 25 26.20 37.88 -3.77
CA ILE A 25 25.26 37.14 -4.62
C ILE A 25 25.44 35.64 -4.46
N LEU A 26 26.69 35.14 -4.52
CA LEU A 26 26.99 33.71 -4.37
C LEU A 26 26.62 33.20 -2.97
N SER A 27 26.83 34.00 -1.93
CA SER A 27 26.46 33.65 -0.56
C SER A 27 24.95 33.53 -0.39
N TRP A 28 24.18 34.45 -0.98
CA TRP A 28 22.71 34.36 -0.96
C TRP A 28 22.23 33.17 -1.80
N GLN A 29 22.82 32.91 -2.96
CA GLN A 29 22.48 31.74 -3.78
C GLN A 29 22.76 30.43 -3.04
N GLY A 30 23.92 30.29 -2.41
CA GLY A 30 24.26 29.12 -1.59
C GLY A 30 23.31 28.92 -0.41
N LEU A 31 22.91 30.00 0.27
CA LEU A 31 21.91 29.94 1.34
C LEU A 31 20.54 29.50 0.80
N GLN A 32 20.11 30.04 -0.34
CA GLN A 32 18.83 29.67 -0.95
C GLN A 32 18.80 28.21 -1.41
N GLU A 33 19.91 27.69 -1.94
CA GLU A 33 20.05 26.28 -2.31
C GLU A 33 19.96 25.35 -1.10
N VAL A 34 20.62 25.70 0.01
CA VAL A 34 20.55 24.95 1.27
C VAL A 34 19.14 24.98 1.85
N LEU A 35 18.48 26.14 1.90
CA LEU A 35 17.10 26.28 2.39
C LEU A 35 16.11 25.45 1.55
N ARG A 36 16.25 25.47 0.22
CA ARG A 36 15.44 24.64 -0.68
C ARG A 36 15.69 23.15 -0.46
N SER A 37 16.94 22.75 -0.28
CA SER A 37 17.32 21.37 0.01
C SER A 37 16.72 20.88 1.33
N ALA A 38 16.85 21.70 2.40
CA ALA A 38 16.29 21.40 3.71
C ALA A 38 14.76 21.23 3.65
N ASN A 39 14.05 22.14 2.98
CA ASN A 39 12.59 22.03 2.82
C ASN A 39 12.20 20.74 2.10
N ARG A 40 12.93 20.36 1.03
CA ARG A 40 12.67 19.11 0.30
C ARG A 40 12.90 17.88 1.17
N VAL A 41 13.90 17.89 2.05
CA VAL A 41 14.15 16.79 3.00
C VAL A 41 12.99 16.67 3.98
N THR A 42 12.51 17.78 4.55
CA THR A 42 11.36 17.78 5.46
C THR A 42 10.09 17.23 4.81
N GLU A 43 9.79 17.63 3.57
CA GLU A 43 8.63 17.12 2.82
C GLU A 43 8.70 15.60 2.58
N VAL A 44 9.90 15.07 2.29
CA VAL A 44 10.11 13.63 2.11
C VAL A 44 9.93 12.87 3.43
N ASP A 45 10.43 13.41 4.54
CA ASP A 45 10.28 12.80 5.86
C ASP A 45 8.80 12.71 6.28
N GLU A 46 8.01 13.77 6.09
CA GLU A 46 6.56 13.76 6.38
C GLU A 46 5.81 12.73 5.53
N GLN A 47 6.19 12.57 4.26
CA GLN A 47 5.61 11.58 3.37
C GLN A 47 5.94 10.14 3.82
N ILE A 48 7.18 9.87 4.22
CA ILE A 48 7.60 8.56 4.74
C ILE A 48 6.85 8.24 6.04
N GLN A 49 6.72 9.20 6.96
CA GLN A 49 6.00 9.02 8.21
C GLN A 49 4.52 8.71 7.95
N THR A 50 3.89 9.44 7.03
CA THR A 50 2.49 9.23 6.65
C THR A 50 2.27 7.83 6.12
N VAL A 51 3.10 7.38 5.18
CA VAL A 51 2.97 6.04 4.58
C VAL A 51 3.25 4.95 5.60
N SER A 52 4.26 5.14 6.45
CA SER A 52 4.56 4.20 7.54
C SER A 52 3.38 4.07 8.50
N ALA A 53 2.74 5.19 8.87
CA ALA A 53 1.56 5.19 9.73
C ALA A 53 0.38 4.44 9.10
N VAL A 54 0.14 4.63 7.80
CA VAL A 54 -0.90 3.89 7.06
C VAL A 54 -0.60 2.40 7.04
N LEU A 55 0.62 1.99 6.71
CA LEU A 55 1.00 0.57 6.67
C LEU A 55 0.90 -0.06 8.06
N SER A 56 1.29 0.65 9.13
CA SER A 56 1.10 0.17 10.50
C SER A 56 -0.38 0.08 10.88
N GLN A 57 -1.24 0.94 10.34
CA GLN A 57 -2.68 0.82 10.56
C GLN A 57 -3.26 -0.39 9.83
N PHE A 58 -2.84 -0.65 8.58
CA PHE A 58 -3.20 -1.89 7.88
C PHE A 58 -2.70 -3.13 8.62
N GLU A 59 -1.48 -3.12 9.14
CA GLU A 59 -0.91 -4.23 9.92
C GLU A 59 -1.75 -4.53 11.16
N LYS A 60 -2.24 -3.50 11.87
CA LYS A 60 -3.15 -3.66 13.01
C LYS A 60 -4.51 -4.23 12.58
N ASP A 61 -5.13 -3.66 11.54
CA ASP A 61 -6.46 -4.07 11.09
C ASP A 61 -6.45 -5.52 10.54
N LEU A 62 -5.41 -5.90 9.80
CA LEU A 62 -5.24 -7.24 9.24
C LEU A 62 -4.75 -8.26 10.27
N GLY A 63 -3.94 -7.82 11.24
CA GLY A 63 -3.47 -8.66 12.34
C GLY A 63 -4.57 -9.01 13.35
N ALA A 64 -5.66 -8.25 13.38
CA ALA A 64 -6.82 -8.53 14.22
C ALA A 64 -7.74 -9.62 13.65
N LEU A 65 -7.53 -10.05 12.40
CA LEU A 65 -8.34 -11.08 11.75
C LEU A 65 -8.05 -12.49 12.29
N GLU A 66 -9.07 -13.15 12.81
CA GLU A 66 -9.10 -14.57 13.15
C GLU A 66 -9.94 -15.33 12.07
N LEU A 67 -9.37 -15.56 10.88
CA LEU A 67 -10.09 -16.22 9.79
C LEU A 67 -10.19 -17.74 10.00
N SER A 68 -11.40 -18.31 9.89
CA SER A 68 -11.67 -19.75 9.93
C SER A 68 -12.12 -20.28 8.55
N LEU A 69 -11.98 -21.59 8.35
CA LEU A 69 -12.50 -22.35 7.20
C LEU A 69 -13.99 -22.72 7.37
N ASP A 70 -14.62 -22.31 8.46
CA ASP A 70 -16.06 -22.48 8.66
C ASP A 70 -16.86 -21.56 7.72
N ALA A 71 -18.10 -21.96 7.42
CA ALA A 71 -18.97 -21.18 6.55
C ALA A 71 -19.05 -19.74 7.08
N PRO A 72 -18.88 -18.71 6.22
CA PRO A 72 -18.88 -17.33 6.67
C PRO A 72 -20.23 -17.05 7.32
N THR A 73 -20.20 -16.85 8.63
CA THR A 73 -21.36 -16.43 9.40
C THR A 73 -21.29 -14.92 9.56
N PRO A 74 -22.40 -14.24 9.91
CA PRO A 74 -22.35 -12.84 10.33
C PRO A 74 -21.36 -12.62 11.49
N GLU A 75 -20.99 -13.70 12.19
CA GLU A 75 -20.11 -13.70 13.33
C GLU A 75 -18.64 -14.01 13.04
N SER A 76 -18.32 -14.58 11.87
CA SER A 76 -16.94 -14.82 11.47
C SER A 76 -16.26 -13.55 11.00
N ASP A 77 -14.96 -13.47 11.27
CA ASP A 77 -14.09 -12.47 10.70
C ASP A 77 -14.03 -12.64 9.17
N LEU A 78 -13.95 -11.53 8.44
CA LEU A 78 -14.01 -11.51 6.98
C LEU A 78 -13.10 -10.43 6.43
N ILE A 79 -12.52 -10.74 5.28
CA ILE A 79 -11.86 -9.76 4.42
C ILE A 79 -12.39 -9.88 3.00
N GLU A 80 -12.83 -8.76 2.46
CA GLU A 80 -13.45 -8.69 1.15
C GLU A 80 -13.04 -7.42 0.43
N VAL A 81 -12.75 -7.54 -0.87
CA VAL A 81 -12.52 -6.38 -1.72
C VAL A 81 -13.87 -5.96 -2.28
N THR A 82 -14.35 -4.79 -1.90
CA THR A 82 -15.61 -4.20 -2.37
C THR A 82 -15.37 -3.33 -3.59
N GLY A 83 -16.45 -2.85 -4.23
CA GLY A 83 -16.33 -1.90 -5.35
C GLY A 83 -15.68 -0.57 -4.96
N ASN A 84 -15.69 -0.22 -3.67
CA ASN A 84 -15.18 1.06 -3.16
C ASN A 84 -13.81 0.94 -2.48
N GLY A 85 -13.35 -0.28 -2.19
CA GLY A 85 -12.08 -0.49 -1.51
C GLY A 85 -11.95 -1.85 -0.82
N LEU A 86 -11.31 -1.85 0.35
CA LEU A 86 -11.07 -3.07 1.14
C LEU A 86 -11.90 -3.04 2.42
N LEU A 87 -12.79 -4.02 2.56
CA LEU A 87 -13.58 -4.25 3.77
C LEU A 87 -12.93 -5.32 4.63
N ILE A 88 -12.77 -5.01 5.90
CA ILE A 88 -12.21 -5.90 6.92
C ILE A 88 -13.20 -5.89 8.08
N GLN A 89 -13.67 -7.07 8.49
CA GLN A 89 -14.53 -7.24 9.65
C GLN A 89 -13.85 -8.21 10.61
N PHE A 90 -13.66 -7.78 11.85
CA PHE A 90 -13.01 -8.60 12.87
C PHE A 90 -13.63 -8.40 14.25
N THR A 91 -13.34 -9.32 15.15
CA THR A 91 -13.74 -9.24 16.55
C THR A 91 -12.59 -8.71 17.40
N GLN A 92 -12.74 -7.48 17.91
CA GLN A 92 -11.78 -6.90 18.83
C GLN A 92 -11.96 -7.52 20.22
N ARG A 93 -10.90 -8.14 20.74
CA ARG A 93 -10.84 -8.65 22.11
C ARG A 93 -9.86 -7.78 22.90
N ASN A 94 -10.34 -7.07 23.91
CA ASN A 94 -9.50 -6.27 24.81
C ASN A 94 -9.60 -6.86 26.23
N THR A 95 -8.53 -6.79 27.02
CA THR A 95 -8.52 -7.31 28.40
C THR A 95 -9.38 -6.47 29.35
N SER A 96 -9.63 -5.20 29.04
CA SER A 96 -10.38 -4.27 29.91
C SER A 96 -11.79 -3.93 29.40
N GLU A 97 -12.15 -4.35 28.19
CA GLU A 97 -13.46 -4.05 27.58
C GLU A 97 -14.11 -5.34 27.08
N PRO A 98 -15.45 -5.45 27.08
CA PRO A 98 -16.14 -6.53 26.40
C PRO A 98 -15.70 -6.62 24.95
N ALA A 99 -15.54 -7.85 24.43
CA ALA A 99 -15.24 -8.05 23.03
C ALA A 99 -16.34 -7.42 22.17
N TYR A 100 -15.95 -6.73 21.11
CA TYR A 100 -16.87 -6.09 20.19
C TYR A 100 -16.45 -6.31 18.75
N ARG A 101 -17.42 -6.32 17.84
CA ARG A 101 -17.14 -6.39 16.41
C ARG A 101 -16.79 -5.02 15.88
N GLU A 102 -15.75 -4.97 15.06
CA GLU A 102 -15.39 -3.79 14.28
C GLU A 102 -15.45 -4.12 12.79
N ARG A 103 -16.02 -3.19 12.03
CA ARG A 103 -16.03 -3.22 10.57
C ARG A 103 -15.24 -2.03 10.07
N VAL A 104 -14.11 -2.29 9.44
CA VAL A 104 -13.18 -1.31 8.89
C VAL A 104 -13.27 -1.33 7.37
N GLU A 105 -13.51 -0.18 6.77
CA GLU A 105 -13.56 0.00 5.34
C GLU A 105 -12.46 0.98 4.92
N TRP A 106 -11.54 0.51 4.08
CA TRP A 106 -10.51 1.33 3.46
C TRP A 106 -10.99 1.75 2.08
N VAL A 107 -11.36 3.01 1.93
CA VAL A 107 -11.96 3.56 0.71
C VAL A 107 -11.02 4.56 0.07
N LEU A 108 -10.85 4.46 -1.25
CA LEU A 108 -10.15 5.49 -2.02
C LEU A 108 -11.18 6.45 -2.62
N ASP A 109 -11.32 7.63 -2.00
CA ASP A 109 -12.17 8.71 -2.49
C ASP A 109 -11.32 9.70 -3.31
N GLY A 110 -11.38 9.56 -4.64
CA GLY A 110 -10.57 10.34 -5.57
C GLY A 110 -9.07 10.09 -5.37
N THR A 111 -8.39 11.03 -4.69
CA THR A 111 -6.95 10.96 -4.36
C THR A 111 -6.71 10.89 -2.85
N ASN A 112 -7.72 10.53 -2.06
CA ASN A 112 -7.63 10.42 -0.62
C ASN A 112 -8.02 9.02 -0.17
N LEU A 113 -7.12 8.35 0.53
CA LEU A 113 -7.41 7.10 1.21
C LEU A 113 -8.01 7.43 2.59
N LEU A 114 -9.15 6.80 2.88
CA LEU A 114 -9.90 6.96 4.11
C LEU A 114 -10.06 5.59 4.78
N ARG A 115 -9.84 5.54 6.10
CA ARG A 115 -10.24 4.41 6.95
C ARG A 115 -11.53 4.77 7.67
N ILE A 116 -12.59 4.01 7.45
CA ILE A 116 -13.89 4.17 8.08
C ILE A 116 -14.15 2.96 8.97
N ALA A 117 -14.03 3.13 10.28
CA ALA A 117 -14.28 2.06 11.24
C ALA A 117 -15.63 2.24 11.94
N ARG A 118 -16.45 1.19 11.95
CA ARG A 118 -17.74 1.13 12.64
C ARG A 118 -17.67 0.05 13.70
N ARG A 119 -17.84 0.45 14.95
CA ARG A 119 -17.87 -0.46 16.10
C ARG A 119 -19.31 -0.86 16.38
N GLN A 120 -19.59 -2.16 16.50
CA GLN A 120 -20.95 -2.68 16.67
C GLN A 120 -21.69 -2.14 17.92
N PRO A 121 -21.04 -1.79 19.04
CA PRO A 121 -21.72 -1.12 20.15
C PRO A 121 -22.29 0.26 19.79
N ASN A 122 -21.76 0.91 18.75
CA ASN A 122 -22.19 2.24 18.31
C ASN A 122 -21.95 2.41 16.79
N PRO A 123 -22.72 1.70 15.93
CA PRO A 123 -22.44 1.64 14.51
C PRO A 123 -22.78 2.94 13.77
N GLU A 124 -23.68 3.75 14.35
CA GLU A 124 -24.11 5.05 13.83
C GLU A 124 -23.03 6.15 13.92
N GLN A 125 -21.97 5.91 14.69
CA GLN A 125 -20.86 6.86 14.86
C GLN A 125 -19.56 6.25 14.32
N PRO A 126 -19.34 6.29 12.98
CA PRO A 126 -18.11 5.80 12.38
C PRO A 126 -16.91 6.66 12.82
N SER A 127 -15.80 6.00 13.12
CA SER A 127 -14.49 6.64 13.29
C SER A 127 -13.82 6.73 11.92
N ILE A 128 -13.72 7.95 11.39
CA ILE A 128 -13.13 8.22 10.06
C ILE A 128 -11.74 8.81 10.26
N SER A 129 -10.74 8.28 9.57
CA SER A 129 -9.38 8.84 9.59
C SER A 129 -9.30 10.20 8.90
N ALA A 130 -8.24 10.95 9.17
CA ALA A 130 -7.88 12.07 8.30
C ALA A 130 -7.64 11.57 6.86
N PRO A 131 -7.95 12.38 5.82
CA PRO A 131 -7.63 12.05 4.44
C PRO A 131 -6.14 11.84 4.24
N ILE A 132 -5.74 10.67 3.71
CA ILE A 132 -4.35 10.40 3.37
C ILE A 132 -4.17 10.51 1.86
N ALA A 133 -3.35 11.47 1.42
CA ALA A 133 -3.07 11.69 0.01
C ALA A 133 -2.50 10.43 -0.66
N THR A 134 -3.31 9.78 -1.50
CA THR A 134 -3.02 8.51 -2.16
C THR A 134 -3.65 8.54 -3.54
N ARG A 135 -2.86 8.40 -4.59
CA ARG A 135 -3.32 8.51 -5.98
C ARG A 135 -4.06 7.25 -6.47
N GLY A 136 -3.68 6.10 -5.92
CA GLY A 136 -4.22 4.81 -6.30
C GLY A 136 -3.93 3.75 -5.25
N MET A 137 -4.74 2.69 -5.23
CA MET A 137 -4.59 1.54 -4.36
C MET A 137 -4.83 0.27 -5.19
N GLN A 138 -4.03 -0.76 -5.00
CA GLN A 138 -4.25 -2.08 -5.59
C GLN A 138 -4.19 -3.13 -4.49
N VAL A 139 -5.14 -4.07 -4.52
CA VAL A 139 -5.27 -5.13 -3.53
C VAL A 139 -5.35 -6.49 -4.21
N ARG A 140 -4.62 -7.47 -3.66
CA ARG A 140 -4.69 -8.89 -4.03
C ARG A 140 -4.77 -9.75 -2.79
N LEU A 141 -5.56 -10.81 -2.86
CA LEU A 141 -5.75 -11.75 -1.76
C LEU A 141 -5.14 -13.09 -2.14
N LEU A 142 -4.39 -13.71 -1.25
CA LEU A 142 -3.94 -15.09 -1.39
C LEU A 142 -4.98 -16.00 -0.74
N ARG A 143 -5.64 -16.86 -1.54
CA ARG A 143 -6.70 -17.77 -1.06
C ARG A 143 -6.26 -19.23 -1.17
N GLU A 144 -6.46 -20.04 -0.13
CA GLU A 144 -6.23 -21.50 -0.15
C GLU A 144 -7.57 -22.25 -0.21
N PRO A 145 -7.70 -23.35 -1.01
CA PRO A 145 -6.65 -24.10 -1.72
C PRO A 145 -6.24 -23.54 -3.12
N GLY A 146 -6.42 -22.24 -3.39
CA GLY A 146 -6.07 -21.60 -4.66
C GLY A 146 -4.71 -20.89 -4.68
N GLY A 147 -4.71 -19.62 -5.10
CA GLY A 147 -3.53 -18.78 -5.19
C GLY A 147 -3.89 -17.31 -5.08
N TRP A 148 -3.02 -16.44 -5.59
CA TRP A 148 -3.30 -15.00 -5.63
C TRP A 148 -4.50 -14.70 -6.54
N THR A 149 -5.45 -13.92 -6.03
CA THR A 149 -6.56 -13.40 -6.82
C THR A 149 -6.07 -12.37 -7.84
N SER A 150 -6.90 -12.10 -8.85
CA SER A 150 -6.71 -10.97 -9.74
C SER A 150 -6.59 -9.67 -8.94
N PRO A 151 -5.68 -8.75 -9.35
CA PRO A 151 -5.59 -7.44 -8.73
C PRO A 151 -6.86 -6.65 -8.92
N VAL A 152 -7.35 -6.09 -7.82
CA VAL A 152 -8.39 -5.07 -7.84
C VAL A 152 -7.71 -3.73 -7.63
N THR A 153 -7.87 -2.83 -8.59
CA THR A 153 -7.24 -1.51 -8.60
C THR A 153 -8.29 -0.42 -8.42
N PHE A 154 -7.95 0.55 -7.59
CA PHE A 154 -8.73 1.74 -7.27
C PHE A 154 -7.90 2.97 -7.64
N GLY A 155 -8.53 3.97 -8.28
CA GLY A 155 -7.88 5.22 -8.66
C GLY A 155 -6.77 5.05 -9.71
N SER A 156 -5.82 6.00 -9.72
CA SER A 156 -4.67 5.97 -10.64
C SER A 156 -3.49 5.26 -9.97
N HIS A 157 -3.45 3.94 -10.08
CA HIS A 157 -2.34 3.13 -9.59
C HIS A 157 -1.17 3.15 -10.59
N ALA A 158 0.03 3.44 -10.10
CA ALA A 158 1.26 3.32 -10.87
C ALA A 158 1.70 1.85 -10.87
N LEU A 159 1.81 1.26 -12.06
CA LEU A 159 2.46 -0.04 -12.20
C LEU A 159 3.92 0.11 -11.78
N GLN A 160 4.31 -0.57 -10.71
CA GLN A 160 5.71 -0.71 -10.39
C GLN A 160 6.29 -1.73 -11.37
N GLU A 161 7.18 -1.30 -12.27
CA GLU A 161 8.05 -2.23 -12.98
C GLU A 161 8.80 -3.00 -11.89
N ARG A 162 8.49 -4.29 -11.76
CA ARG A 162 9.16 -5.19 -10.84
C ARG A 162 10.60 -5.33 -11.32
N THR A 163 11.51 -4.48 -10.85
CA THR A 163 12.93 -4.83 -10.83
C THR A 163 13.07 -5.88 -9.73
N ASP A 164 13.00 -7.13 -10.18
CA ASP A 164 12.88 -8.34 -9.40
C ASP A 164 13.76 -8.37 -8.15
N LEU A 165 13.13 -8.73 -7.01
CA LEU A 165 13.82 -9.60 -6.07
C LEU A 165 14.17 -10.86 -6.86
N GLU A 166 15.44 -11.04 -7.19
CA GLU A 166 16.01 -12.30 -7.60
C GLU A 166 15.79 -13.32 -6.47
N LEU A 167 14.62 -13.98 -6.48
CA LEU A 167 14.38 -15.21 -5.75
C LEU A 167 15.13 -16.32 -6.50
N GLN A 168 16.46 -16.28 -6.46
CA GLN A 168 17.32 -17.43 -6.76
C GLN A 168 17.21 -18.43 -5.61
N GLY A 169 16.07 -19.11 -5.55
CA GLY A 169 15.84 -20.28 -4.72
C GLY A 169 14.94 -21.23 -5.49
N PRO A 170 15.17 -22.55 -5.46
CA PRO A 170 14.47 -23.53 -6.31
C PRO A 170 12.96 -23.70 -6.00
N ALA A 171 12.33 -22.80 -5.25
CA ALA A 171 11.02 -22.99 -4.65
C ALA A 171 9.84 -22.36 -5.42
N LEU A 172 10.06 -21.64 -6.53
CA LEU A 172 8.96 -21.03 -7.30
C LEU A 172 9.00 -21.41 -8.78
N GLN A 173 8.83 -22.70 -9.06
CA GLN A 173 8.32 -23.14 -10.34
C GLN A 173 6.80 -22.92 -10.33
N LEU A 174 6.39 -21.66 -10.57
CA LEU A 174 4.99 -21.32 -10.78
C LEU A 174 4.50 -22.13 -11.98
N ASN A 175 3.63 -23.10 -11.72
CA ASN A 175 2.85 -23.78 -12.75
C ASN A 175 1.91 -22.75 -13.38
N SER A 176 2.41 -21.99 -14.35
CA SER A 176 1.60 -21.31 -15.33
C SER A 176 0.96 -22.39 -16.18
N GLY A 177 -0.15 -22.93 -15.67
CA GLY A 177 -0.99 -23.87 -16.39
C GLY A 177 -1.31 -23.28 -17.75
N ALA A 178 -0.69 -23.83 -18.80
CA ALA A 178 -1.16 -23.65 -20.16
C ALA A 178 -2.63 -24.06 -20.21
N PRO A 179 -3.50 -23.39 -20.99
CA PRO A 179 -4.84 -23.88 -21.20
C PRO A 179 -4.72 -25.30 -21.75
N ALA A 180 -5.26 -26.27 -21.02
CA ALA A 180 -5.21 -27.67 -21.39
C ALA A 180 -5.71 -27.80 -22.84
N GLN A 181 -4.80 -28.20 -23.73
CA GLN A 181 -5.12 -28.50 -25.12
C GLN A 181 -6.17 -29.60 -25.13
N ARG A 182 -7.26 -29.36 -25.87
CA ARG A 182 -8.30 -30.35 -26.16
C ARG A 182 -7.66 -31.59 -26.82
N PRO A 183 -7.78 -32.81 -26.26
CA PRO A 183 -7.42 -34.04 -26.97
C PRO A 183 -8.46 -34.40 -28.05
N PRO A 184 -8.07 -35.17 -29.08
CA PRO A 184 -8.75 -35.23 -30.38
C PRO A 184 -10.07 -36.03 -30.36
N GLU A 185 -10.92 -35.76 -31.35
CA GLU A 185 -12.12 -36.53 -31.69
C GLU A 185 -11.79 -37.99 -32.04
N GLY A 186 -12.56 -38.93 -31.47
CA GLY A 186 -12.84 -40.25 -32.07
C GLY A 186 -12.45 -41.47 -31.24
N ALA A 187 -13.42 -42.12 -30.59
CA ALA A 187 -13.69 -43.57 -30.67
C ALA A 187 -14.93 -43.94 -29.80
N GLU A 188 -15.83 -44.69 -30.41
CA GLU A 188 -17.12 -45.16 -29.90
C GLU A 188 -17.00 -46.12 -28.70
N GLY A 189 -18.01 -46.16 -27.83
CA GLY A 189 -18.32 -47.33 -27.00
C GLY A 189 -18.86 -47.07 -25.60
N ASP A 190 -20.16 -47.32 -25.45
CA ASP A 190 -20.88 -47.70 -24.22
C ASP A 190 -21.21 -46.63 -23.15
N THR A 191 -22.48 -46.23 -23.10
CA THR A 191 -23.13 -45.68 -21.90
C THR A 191 -23.42 -46.83 -20.92
N PRO A 192 -23.14 -46.66 -19.61
CA PRO A 192 -24.26 -46.41 -18.72
C PRO A 192 -23.95 -45.49 -17.52
N GLY A 193 -24.95 -44.66 -17.15
CA GLY A 193 -25.06 -44.01 -15.85
C GLY A 193 -24.52 -42.58 -15.82
N THR A 194 -25.41 -41.60 -15.87
CA THR A 194 -25.13 -40.21 -15.47
C THR A 194 -24.76 -40.18 -13.98
N PRO A 195 -23.54 -39.78 -13.59
CA PRO A 195 -23.33 -39.27 -12.25
C PRO A 195 -23.84 -37.83 -12.27
N GLU A 196 -24.84 -37.58 -11.45
CA GLU A 196 -25.35 -36.24 -11.14
C GLU A 196 -24.16 -35.30 -10.90
N THR A 197 -24.15 -34.17 -11.60
CA THR A 197 -23.24 -33.07 -11.29
C THR A 197 -23.53 -32.66 -9.85
N PRO A 198 -22.64 -32.84 -8.87
CA PRO A 198 -22.82 -32.16 -7.61
C PRO A 198 -22.68 -30.69 -7.96
N GLU A 199 -23.77 -29.94 -7.82
CA GLU A 199 -23.74 -28.48 -7.79
C GLU A 199 -22.55 -28.09 -6.89
N GLY A 200 -21.52 -27.52 -7.52
CA GLY A 200 -20.25 -27.26 -6.86
C GLY A 200 -20.49 -26.39 -5.64
N GLN A 201 -20.44 -27.01 -4.46
CA GLN A 201 -20.35 -26.28 -3.20
C GLN A 201 -19.18 -25.29 -3.37
N PRO A 202 -19.37 -23.99 -3.07
CA PRO A 202 -18.26 -23.05 -3.11
C PRO A 202 -17.18 -23.61 -2.18
N VAL A 203 -16.05 -24.03 -2.77
CA VAL A 203 -14.90 -24.50 -2.01
C VAL A 203 -14.53 -23.34 -1.11
N GLN A 204 -14.75 -23.51 0.19
CA GLN A 204 -14.48 -22.46 1.16
C GLN A 204 -12.99 -22.13 1.09
N SER A 205 -12.70 -20.88 0.76
CA SER A 205 -11.33 -20.45 0.50
C SER A 205 -10.87 -19.50 1.60
N LEU A 206 -9.84 -19.90 2.33
CA LEU A 206 -9.27 -19.10 3.41
C LEU A 206 -8.30 -18.06 2.86
N VAL A 207 -8.44 -16.80 3.26
CA VAL A 207 -7.45 -15.76 2.90
C VAL A 207 -6.26 -15.92 3.84
N ARG A 208 -5.07 -16.18 3.28
CA ARG A 208 -3.81 -16.34 4.02
C ARG A 208 -2.93 -15.10 4.04
N ALA A 209 -3.02 -14.31 2.97
CA ALA A 209 -2.24 -13.10 2.83
C ALA A 209 -2.99 -12.05 2.00
N VAL A 210 -2.62 -10.80 2.23
CA VAL A 210 -3.15 -9.62 1.55
C VAL A 210 -1.97 -8.82 1.05
N GLU A 211 -1.87 -8.64 -0.27
CA GLU A 211 -0.92 -7.72 -0.88
C GLU A 211 -1.65 -6.39 -1.12
N ILE A 212 -1.11 -5.31 -0.56
CA ILE A 212 -1.61 -3.95 -0.74
C ILE A 212 -0.51 -3.12 -1.36
N SER A 213 -0.84 -2.45 -2.46
CA SER A 213 0.04 -1.50 -3.15
C SER A 213 -0.61 -0.12 -3.16
N LEU A 214 0.08 0.88 -2.63
CA LEU A 214 -0.40 2.26 -2.56
C LEU A 214 0.45 3.14 -3.46
N THR A 215 -0.18 3.87 -4.38
CA THR A 215 0.48 4.89 -5.20
C THR A 215 0.42 6.24 -4.50
N GLN A 216 1.58 6.78 -4.17
CA GLN A 216 1.74 8.06 -3.52
C GLN A 216 1.54 9.24 -4.50
N PRO A 217 1.32 10.48 -4.01
CA PRO A 217 1.21 11.67 -4.86
C PRO A 217 2.43 11.93 -5.75
N ASN A 218 3.62 11.50 -5.31
CA ASN A 218 4.88 11.57 -6.06
C ASN A 218 4.99 10.49 -7.19
N ASN A 219 3.92 9.73 -7.43
CA ASN A 219 3.83 8.65 -8.41
C ASN A 219 4.69 7.42 -8.13
N GLN A 220 5.22 7.28 -6.90
CA GLN A 220 5.85 6.06 -6.44
C GLN A 220 4.79 5.10 -5.87
N ALA A 221 4.94 3.80 -6.15
CA ALA A 221 4.13 2.77 -5.54
C ALA A 221 4.91 2.11 -4.38
N VAL A 222 4.21 1.85 -3.27
CA VAL A 222 4.73 1.09 -2.14
C VAL A 222 3.86 -0.14 -1.98
N THR A 223 4.47 -1.32 -2.09
CA THR A 223 3.77 -2.60 -2.01
C THR A 223 4.19 -3.36 -0.76
N ARG A 224 3.22 -3.89 -0.02
CA ARG A 224 3.48 -4.72 1.16
C ARG A 224 2.51 -5.90 1.22
N VAL A 225 3.04 -7.05 1.61
CA VAL A 225 2.26 -8.27 1.86
C VAL A 225 2.08 -8.44 3.36
N PHE A 226 0.86 -8.69 3.78
CA PHE A 226 0.45 -8.95 5.15
C PHE A 226 -0.07 -10.38 5.26
N LEU A 227 0.35 -11.11 6.29
CA LEU A 227 -0.22 -12.42 6.62
C LEU A 227 -1.46 -12.21 7.48
N THR A 228 -2.50 -13.01 7.26
CA THR A 228 -3.71 -12.98 8.08
C THR A 228 -3.55 -13.92 9.28
N GLY A 229 -4.08 -13.52 10.44
CA GLY A 229 -3.81 -14.12 11.76
C GLY A 229 -4.52 -15.43 12.07
N GLY A 230 -4.66 -16.35 11.11
CA GLY A 230 -5.21 -17.67 11.39
C GLY A 230 -4.31 -18.47 12.35
N ILE A 231 -4.87 -18.99 13.44
CA ILE A 231 -4.21 -20.06 14.21
C ILE A 231 -4.17 -21.29 13.30
N TYR A 232 -2.96 -21.74 12.97
CA TYR A 232 -2.69 -22.91 12.14
C TYR A 232 -2.95 -24.21 12.90
#